data_AF-W1YSW1-F1
#
_entry.id   AF-W1YSW1-F1
#
_cell.length_a   1.000
_cell.length_b   1.000
_cell.length_c   1.000
_cell.angle_alpha   90.00
_cell.angle_beta   90.00
_cell.angle_gamma   90.00
#
_symmetry.space_group_name_H-M   'P 1'
#
loop_
_entity.id
_entity.type
_entity.pdbx_description
1 polymer ?
#
loop_
_entity_poly.entity_id
_entity_poly.type
_entity_poly.pdbx_seq_one_letter_code
_entity_poly.pdbx_strand_id
1 'polypeptide(L)'
;LQTHTPLTQWQPLHIHHAASHVTGRVSLLEDNLAELVFDTPLWLADNDRLVLRDISARNTLAGARVVMLNPPRRGKRKPEYLQWLASLARA
;
A
#
# COMPACT_ATOMS: atom_id res chain seq x y z
N LEU A 1 -3.94 -12.36 18.00
CA LEU A 1 -3.51 -11.52 16.85
C LEU A 1 -4.76 -11.30 16.00
N GLN A 2 -5.32 -10.09 16.00
CA GLN A 2 -6.50 -9.78 15.20
C GLN A 2 -6.09 -9.84 13.73
N THR A 3 -6.40 -10.95 13.07
CA THR A 3 -6.29 -11.06 11.62
C THR A 3 -7.40 -10.22 11.02
N HIS A 4 -7.09 -8.96 10.73
CA HIS A 4 -7.94 -8.12 9.91
C HIS A 4 -8.21 -8.83 8.58
N THR A 5 -9.41 -8.64 8.03
CA THR A 5 -9.87 -9.29 6.80
C THR A 5 -8.75 -9.34 5.76
N PRO A 6 -8.41 -10.52 5.21
CA PRO A 6 -7.32 -10.63 4.25
C PRO A 6 -7.62 -9.72 3.06
N LEU A 7 -6.65 -8.85 2.75
CA LEU A 7 -6.69 -8.04 1.55
C LEU A 7 -6.77 -8.98 0.33
N THR A 8 -7.49 -8.58 -0.70
CA THR A 8 -7.57 -9.31 -1.96
C THR A 8 -6.87 -8.56 -3.08
N GLN A 9 -6.50 -9.29 -4.13
CA GLN A 9 -5.87 -8.70 -5.31
C GLN A 9 -6.83 -7.71 -5.98
N TRP A 10 -6.33 -6.50 -6.27
CA TRP A 10 -7.09 -5.44 -6.95
C TRP A 10 -8.34 -4.98 -6.19
N GLN A 11 -8.30 -5.02 -4.86
CA GLN A 11 -9.42 -4.63 -4.02
C GLN A 11 -9.55 -3.10 -3.91
N PRO A 12 -10.74 -2.51 -4.14
CA PRO A 12 -10.98 -1.10 -3.88
C PRO A 12 -11.03 -0.83 -2.38
N LEU A 13 -10.36 0.22 -1.93
CA LEU A 13 -10.29 0.61 -0.51
C LEU A 13 -10.12 2.12 -0.33
N HIS A 14 -10.36 2.60 0.89
CA HIS A 14 -10.07 3.97 1.29
C HIS A 14 -8.69 4.06 1.91
N ILE A 15 -7.92 5.07 1.49
CA ILE A 15 -6.57 5.35 1.97
C ILE A 15 -6.61 6.68 2.69
N HIS A 16 -6.34 6.64 3.99
CA HIS A 16 -6.24 7.83 4.81
C HIS A 16 -4.77 8.17 5.03
N HIS A 17 -4.43 9.42 4.73
CA HIS A 17 -3.10 9.98 4.91
C HIS A 17 -3.21 11.32 5.64
N ALA A 18 -2.68 11.40 6.86
CA ALA A 18 -2.75 12.60 7.70
C ALA A 18 -4.18 13.20 7.78
N ALA A 19 -4.40 14.37 7.19
CA ALA A 19 -5.70 15.04 7.11
C ALA A 19 -6.48 14.79 5.81
N SER A 20 -5.89 14.04 4.88
CA SER A 20 -6.45 13.72 3.57
C SER A 20 -6.98 12.28 3.53
N HIS A 21 -8.00 12.05 2.72
CA HIS A 21 -8.43 10.70 2.37
C HIS A 21 -8.67 10.62 0.87
N VAL A 22 -8.34 9.47 0.29
CA VAL A 22 -8.53 9.19 -1.13
C VAL A 22 -9.00 7.75 -1.30
N THR A 23 -9.62 7.44 -2.43
CA THR A 23 -9.89 6.05 -2.81
C THR A 23 -8.75 5.52 -3.66
N GLY A 24 -8.56 4.21 -3.59
CA GLY A 24 -7.60 3.53 -4.41
C GLY A 24 -7.85 2.04 -4.48
N ARG A 25 -6.93 1.35 -5.13
CA ARG A 25 -6.89 -0.10 -5.21
C ARG A 25 -5.59 -0.62 -4.63
N VAL A 26 -5.67 -1.72 -3.91
CA VAL A 26 -4.48 -2.45 -3.46
C VAL A 26 -4.22 -3.65 -4.34
N SER A 27 -2.96 -3.84 -4.69
CA SER A 27 -2.46 -5.00 -5.41
C SER A 27 -1.43 -5.68 -4.52
N LEU A 28 -1.69 -6.92 -4.13
CA LEU A 28 -0.78 -7.66 -3.27
C LEU A 28 0.48 -8.01 -4.05
N LEU A 29 1.61 -7.85 -3.37
CA LEU A 29 2.93 -8.26 -3.84
C LEU A 29 3.46 -9.32 -2.85
N GLU A 30 4.74 -9.68 -2.96
CA GLU A 30 5.36 -10.68 -2.10
C GLU A 30 5.90 -10.07 -0.79
N ASP A 31 6.16 -10.90 0.22
CA ASP A 31 6.82 -10.52 1.48
C ASP A 31 6.17 -9.35 2.25
N ASN A 32 4.84 -9.35 2.38
CA ASN A 32 4.04 -8.26 2.98
C ASN A 32 4.13 -6.91 2.24
N LEU A 33 4.66 -6.90 1.01
CA LEU A 33 4.63 -5.73 0.16
C LEU A 33 3.29 -5.69 -0.59
N ALA A 34 2.79 -4.49 -0.82
CA ALA A 34 1.62 -4.25 -1.63
C ALA A 34 1.79 -2.96 -2.41
N GLU A 35 1.27 -2.94 -3.63
CA GLU A 35 1.19 -1.75 -4.46
C GLU A 35 -0.16 -1.07 -4.24
N LEU A 36 -0.14 0.23 -3.99
CA LEU A 36 -1.35 1.04 -3.87
C LEU A 36 -1.49 1.95 -5.08
N VAL A 37 -2.63 1.87 -5.73
CA VAL A 37 -3.00 2.70 -6.87
C VAL A 37 -4.04 3.69 -6.39
N PHE A 38 -3.69 4.98 -6.40
CA PHE A 38 -4.60 6.05 -6.01
C PHE A 38 -5.46 6.46 -7.21
N ASP A 39 -6.76 6.65 -7.01
CA ASP A 39 -7.65 7.17 -8.06
C ASP A 39 -7.42 8.68 -8.27
N THR A 40 -7.01 9.40 -7.22
CA THR A 40 -6.69 10.83 -7.25
C THR A 40 -5.22 11.08 -6.88
N PRO A 41 -4.56 12.07 -7.52
CA PRO A 41 -3.18 12.40 -7.19
C PRO A 41 -3.10 12.93 -5.74
N LEU A 42 -2.24 12.31 -4.94
CA LEU A 42 -1.98 12.70 -3.56
C LEU A 42 -0.49 12.97 -3.40
N TRP A 43 -0.16 14.05 -2.70
CA TRP A 43 1.21 14.34 -2.29
C TRP A 43 1.56 13.41 -1.14
N LEU A 44 2.46 12.47 -1.41
CA LEU A 44 3.00 11.52 -0.45
C LEU A 44 4.51 11.67 -0.41
N ALA A 45 5.07 11.52 0.77
CA ALA A 45 6.50 11.47 1.04
C ALA A 45 6.94 10.03 1.34
N ASP A 46 8.22 9.75 1.17
CA ASP A 46 8.81 8.48 1.59
C ASP A 46 8.65 8.32 3.10
N ASN A 47 8.26 7.11 3.53
CA ASN A 47 7.94 6.75 4.92
C ASN A 47 6.63 7.30 5.47
N ASP A 48 5.77 7.90 4.63
CA ASP A 48 4.43 8.29 5.06
C ASP A 48 3.63 7.08 5.55
N ARG A 49 2.87 7.31 6.62
CA ARG A 49 2.00 6.29 7.23
C ARG A 49 0.60 6.42 6.67
N LEU A 50 0.11 5.32 6.12
CA LEU A 50 -1.19 5.20 5.49
C LEU A 50 -2.06 4.25 6.30
N VAL A 51 -3.34 4.59 6.41
CA VAL A 51 -4.35 3.71 7.00
C VAL A 51 -5.28 3.24 5.89
N LEU A 52 -5.34 1.92 5.71
CA LEU A 52 -6.18 1.27 4.71
C LEU A 52 -7.50 0.84 5.36
N ARG A 53 -8.60 1.29 4.79
CA ARG A 53 -9.95 1.01 5.26
C ARG A 53 -10.76 0.37 4.15
N ASP A 54 -11.69 -0.50 4.54
CA ASP A 54 -12.64 -1.11 3.60
C ASP A 54 -13.38 -0.04 2.78
N ILE A 55 -13.88 -0.40 1.60
CA ILE A 55 -14.68 0.48 0.75
C ILE A 55 -15.94 0.99 1.45
N SER A 56 -16.44 0.24 2.45
CA SER A 56 -17.56 0.68 3.30
C SER A 56 -17.14 1.72 4.36
N ALA A 57 -15.84 2.03 4.48
CA ALA A 57 -15.20 2.87 5.50
C ALA A 57 -15.48 2.45 6.97
N ARG A 58 -15.99 1.23 7.19
CA ARG A 58 -16.40 0.72 8.51
C ARG A 58 -15.28 0.04 9.28
N ASN A 59 -14.36 -0.61 8.57
CA ASN A 59 -13.30 -1.39 9.20
C ASN A 59 -11.93 -0.98 8.67
N THR A 60 -10.95 -0.96 9.57
CA THR A 60 -9.54 -0.77 9.20
C THR A 60 -8.99 -2.12 8.78
N LEU A 61 -8.50 -2.21 7.54
CA LEU A 61 -7.97 -3.44 6.95
C LEU A 61 -6.49 -3.63 7.30
N ALA A 62 -5.69 -2.56 7.16
CA ALA A 62 -4.27 -2.63 7.43
C ALA A 62 -3.67 -1.22 7.65
N GLY A 63 -2.52 -1.18 8.31
CA GLY A 63 -1.60 -0.05 8.25
C GLY A 63 -0.56 -0.30 7.18
N ALA A 64 -0.23 0.73 6.40
CA ALA A 64 0.81 0.68 5.38
C ALA A 64 1.81 1.82 5.60
N ARG A 65 3.04 1.60 5.15
CA ARG A 65 4.08 2.63 5.08
C ARG A 65 4.46 2.79 3.62
N VAL A 66 4.57 4.03 3.15
CA VAL A 66 5.09 4.33 1.82
C VAL A 66 6.58 4.01 1.81
N VAL A 67 6.96 2.99 1.04
CA VAL A 67 8.38 2.63 0.84
C VAL A 67 8.92 3.24 -0.45
N MET A 68 8.06 3.37 -1.46
CA MET A 68 8.43 3.94 -2.75
C MET A 68 7.21 4.54 -3.46
N LEU A 69 7.36 5.79 -3.88
CA LEU A 69 6.30 6.57 -4.55
C LEU A 69 6.23 6.31 -6.06
N ASN A 70 7.38 6.01 -6.68
CA ASN A 70 7.49 5.90 -8.14
C ASN A 70 8.02 4.52 -8.56
N PRO A 71 7.22 3.45 -8.43
CA PRO A 71 7.68 2.11 -8.77
C PRO A 71 7.97 2.01 -10.28
N PRO A 72 9.04 1.30 -10.70
CA PRO A 72 9.43 1.20 -12.10
C PRO A 72 8.35 0.47 -12.90
N ARG A 73 7.92 1.01 -14.04
CA ARG A 73 6.83 0.44 -14.88
C ARG A 73 7.08 -1.00 -15.35
N ARG A 74 8.33 -1.48 -15.35
CA ARG A 74 8.75 -2.79 -15.84
C ARG A 74 9.82 -3.37 -14.92
N GLY A 75 9.73 -4.67 -14.58
CA GLY A 75 10.71 -5.35 -13.71
C GLY A 75 10.35 -5.38 -12.22
N LYS A 76 9.14 -4.95 -11.82
CA LYS A 76 8.68 -4.93 -10.42
C LYS A 76 8.67 -6.29 -9.70
N ARG A 77 8.59 -7.39 -10.48
CA ARG A 77 8.61 -8.78 -9.97
C ARG A 77 10.00 -9.42 -10.08
N LYS A 78 11.06 -8.65 -10.37
CA LYS A 78 12.41 -9.18 -10.28
C LYS A 78 12.73 -9.46 -8.81
N PRO A 79 13.26 -10.65 -8.47
CA PRO A 79 13.55 -11.01 -7.09
C PRO A 79 14.55 -10.04 -6.44
N GLU A 80 15.53 -9.54 -7.21
CA GLU A 80 16.50 -8.53 -6.76
C GLU A 80 15.81 -7.23 -6.31
N TYR A 81 14.81 -6.79 -7.08
CA TYR A 81 14.08 -5.56 -6.80
C TYR A 81 13.16 -5.73 -5.59
N LEU A 82 12.51 -6.88 -5.46
CA LEU A 82 11.70 -7.22 -4.29
C LEU A 82 12.55 -7.28 -3.02
N GLN A 83 13.71 -7.93 -3.05
CA GLN A 83 14.65 -7.96 -1.92
C GLN A 83 15.14 -6.56 -1.52
N TRP A 84 15.45 -5.72 -2.52
CA TRP A 84 15.81 -4.33 -2.26
C TRP A 84 14.66 -3.55 -1.63
N LEU A 85 13.43 -3.70 -2.13
CA LEU A 85 12.25 -3.06 -1.58
C LEU A 85 11.95 -3.55 -0.15
N ALA A 86 12.09 -4.86 0.10
CA ALA A 86 11.94 -5.45 1.43
C ALA A 86 13.02 -4.96 2.41
N SER A 87 14.24 -4.71 1.93
CA SER A 87 15.32 -4.12 2.73
C SER A 87 14.99 -2.68 3.12
N LEU A 88 14.50 -1.86 2.18
CA LEU A 88 14.00 -0.52 2.47
C LEU A 88 12.80 -0.54 3.43
N ALA A 89 11.91 -1.51 3.28
CA ALA A 89 10.76 -1.69 4.15
C ALA A 89 11.13 -2.13 5.59
N ARG A 90 12.34 -2.62 5.82
CA ARG A 90 12.86 -3.00 7.15
C ARG A 90 13.78 -1.94 7.77
N ALA A 91 14.28 -0.99 6.98
CA ALA A 91 15.00 0.19 7.45
C ALA A 91 14.03 1.21 8.08
#